data_AF-A0A932BKZ6-F1
#
_entry.id   AF-A0A932BKZ6-F1
#
_cell.length_a   1.000
_cell.length_b   1.000
_cell.length_c   1.000
_cell.angle_alpha   90.00
_cell.angle_beta   90.00
_cell.angle_gamma   90.00
#
_symmetry.space_group_name_H-M   'P 1'
#
loop_
_entity.id
_entity.type
_entity.pdbx_description
1 polymer ?
#
loop_
_entity_poly.entity_id
_entity_poly.type
_entity_poly.pdbx_seq_one_letter_code
_entity_poly.pdbx_strand_id
1 'polypeptide(L)'
;MQFIRKLAAAVLATVLCSPQLACAQPTVTSFAPTEGLTMGWTQVVFTGTSLGSTSAVRFDGVDATNLIVDGSGTRVTATTPAHARGTVAVELITALGTAAAGSYTYVPQPNI
;
A
#
# COMPACT_ATOMS: atom_id res chain seq x y z
N MET A 1 -33.01 23.23 23.13
CA MET A 1 -32.12 24.05 22.29
C MET A 1 -31.11 23.14 21.62
N GLN A 2 -31.30 22.85 20.33
CA GLN A 2 -30.35 22.05 19.54
C GLN A 2 -29.06 22.84 19.32
N PHE A 3 -27.90 22.17 19.43
CA PHE A 3 -26.72 22.54 18.65
C PHE A 3 -26.00 21.29 18.14
N ILE A 4 -26.43 20.89 16.95
CA ILE A 4 -25.79 19.96 16.03
C ILE A 4 -24.39 20.47 15.66
N ARG A 5 -23.36 19.66 15.97
CA ARG A 5 -21.99 19.70 15.42
C ARG A 5 -21.43 18.28 15.62
N LYS A 6 -20.88 17.53 14.67
CA LYS A 6 -20.42 17.74 13.29
C LYS A 6 -20.28 16.33 12.68
N LEU A 7 -20.38 16.26 11.36
CA LEU A 7 -20.15 15.09 10.51
C LEU A 7 -18.90 14.28 10.90
N ALA A 8 -19.02 12.96 10.92
CA ALA A 8 -17.96 12.04 10.48
C ALA A 8 -18.55 10.66 10.17
N ALA A 9 -17.99 10.03 9.14
CA ALA A 9 -18.17 8.65 8.70
C ALA A 9 -19.51 8.31 8.01
N ALA A 10 -19.44 8.29 6.68
CA ALA A 10 -20.44 7.70 5.81
C ALA A 10 -20.65 6.21 6.16
N VAL A 11 -21.86 5.93 6.65
CA VAL A 11 -22.85 4.97 6.14
C VAL A 11 -22.32 3.66 5.50
N LEU A 12 -22.78 2.56 6.12
CA LEU A 12 -22.95 1.18 5.63
C LEU A 12 -21.81 0.16 5.85
N ALA A 13 -21.65 -0.28 7.11
CA ALA A 13 -21.11 -1.61 7.39
C ALA A 13 -21.93 -2.29 8.51
N THR A 14 -23.17 -2.67 8.21
CA THR A 14 -23.83 -3.74 8.98
C THR A 14 -23.25 -5.08 8.53
N VAL A 15 -22.08 -5.42 9.06
CA VAL A 15 -21.56 -6.78 9.01
C VAL A 15 -21.58 -7.29 10.45
N LEU A 16 -22.21 -8.44 10.64
CA LEU A 16 -22.33 -9.18 11.89
C LEU A 16 -20.94 -9.40 12.51
N CYS A 17 -20.52 -8.50 13.39
CA CYS A 17 -19.28 -8.61 14.13
C CYS A 17 -19.46 -9.65 15.24
N SER A 18 -19.43 -10.92 14.86
CA SER A 18 -19.02 -11.99 15.76
C SER A 18 -17.54 -11.75 16.11
N PRO A 19 -17.12 -11.76 17.40
CA PRO A 19 -15.74 -11.42 17.78
C PRO A 19 -14.66 -12.41 17.30
N GLN A 20 -15.00 -13.35 16.39
CA GLN A 20 -14.10 -14.37 15.86
C GLN A 20 -13.74 -14.19 14.37
N LEU A 21 -14.31 -13.20 13.67
CA LEU A 21 -13.99 -12.90 12.25
C LEU A 21 -13.78 -11.39 12.06
N ALA A 22 -12.76 -10.83 12.71
CA ALA A 22 -12.23 -9.54 12.28
C ALA A 22 -11.64 -9.72 10.88
N CYS A 23 -12.22 -9.03 9.88
CA CYS A 23 -11.60 -8.84 8.58
C CYS A 23 -10.21 -8.24 8.83
N ALA A 24 -9.15 -9.05 8.75
CA ALA A 24 -7.82 -8.65 9.15
C ALA A 24 -7.34 -7.56 8.18
N GLN A 25 -7.28 -6.32 8.65
CA GLN A 25 -6.83 -5.18 7.84
C GLN A 25 -5.42 -5.48 7.32
N PRO A 26 -5.11 -5.17 6.05
CA PRO A 26 -3.77 -5.31 5.53
C PRO A 26 -2.80 -4.50 6.38
N THR A 27 -1.69 -5.11 6.76
CA THR A 27 -0.60 -4.42 7.43
C THR A 27 0.69 -4.75 6.72
N VAL A 28 1.50 -3.72 6.49
CA VAL A 28 2.85 -3.86 5.92
C VAL A 28 3.83 -3.70 7.07
N THR A 29 4.64 -4.73 7.29
CA THR A 29 5.65 -4.75 8.34
C THR A 29 6.96 -4.15 7.84
N SER A 30 7.33 -4.48 6.61
CA SER A 30 8.57 -3.99 5.99
C SER A 30 8.50 -4.12 4.48
N PHE A 31 9.33 -3.35 3.79
CA PHE A 31 9.55 -3.52 2.36
C PHE A 31 10.99 -3.19 2.00
N ALA A 32 11.50 -3.83 0.95
CA ALA A 32 12.85 -3.59 0.47
C ALA A 32 12.92 -3.81 -1.05
N PRO A 33 13.75 -3.01 -1.77
CA PRO A 33 14.47 -1.84 -1.27
C PRO A 33 13.55 -0.64 -0.97
N THR A 34 13.98 0.28 -0.12
CA THR A 34 13.28 1.56 0.18
C THR A 34 13.72 2.69 -0.74
N GLU A 35 14.63 2.41 -1.67
CA GLU A 35 15.18 3.37 -2.63
C GLU A 35 15.27 2.72 -4.02
N GLY A 36 15.28 3.54 -5.06
CA GLY A 36 15.56 3.08 -6.41
C GLY A 36 15.49 4.19 -7.44
N LEU A 37 15.64 3.80 -8.70
CA LEU A 37 15.90 4.74 -9.78
C LEU A 37 14.65 5.55 -10.13
N THR A 38 14.82 6.84 -10.39
CA THR A 38 13.79 7.73 -10.98
C THR A 38 13.19 7.21 -12.30
N MET A 39 13.94 6.38 -13.04
CA MET A 39 13.45 5.69 -14.24
C MET A 39 12.44 4.57 -13.94
N GLY A 40 12.25 4.22 -12.67
CA GLY A 40 11.43 3.08 -12.25
C GLY A 40 12.16 1.75 -12.40
N TRP A 41 11.39 0.69 -12.65
CA TRP A 41 11.88 -0.69 -12.88
C TRP A 41 12.54 -1.37 -11.67
N THR A 42 12.53 -0.72 -10.51
CA THR A 42 13.04 -1.33 -9.28
C THR A 42 11.98 -2.26 -8.70
N GLN A 43 12.31 -3.53 -8.56
CA GLN A 43 11.43 -4.52 -7.92
C GLN A 43 11.48 -4.34 -6.41
N VAL A 44 10.34 -4.04 -5.81
CA VAL A 44 10.16 -3.86 -4.37
C VAL A 44 9.33 -5.01 -3.83
N VAL A 45 9.83 -5.62 -2.75
CA VAL A 45 9.15 -6.71 -2.04
C VAL A 45 8.62 -6.16 -0.73
N PHE A 46 7.31 -6.19 -0.58
CA PHE A 46 6.56 -5.85 0.61
C PHE A 46 6.28 -7.12 1.40
N THR A 47 6.46 -7.06 2.71
CA THR A 47 6.16 -8.15 3.65
C THR A 47 5.20 -7.65 4.71
N GLY A 48 4.20 -8.45 5.04
CA GLY A 48 3.13 -8.06 5.96
C GLY A 48 2.12 -9.16 6.21
N THR A 49 0.92 -8.77 6.63
CA THR A 49 -0.22 -9.69 6.84
C THR A 49 -1.44 -9.21 6.08
N SER A 50 -2.30 -10.15 5.67
CA SER A 50 -3.51 -9.88 4.90
C SER A 50 -3.28 -9.17 3.56
N LEU A 51 -2.13 -9.42 2.92
CA LEU A 51 -1.78 -8.86 1.61
C LEU A 51 -2.25 -9.75 0.44
N GLY A 52 -2.88 -10.89 0.72
CA GLY A 52 -3.37 -11.85 -0.29
C GLY A 52 -4.35 -11.26 -1.30
N SER A 53 -5.06 -10.19 -0.93
CA SER A 53 -6.04 -9.52 -1.79
C SER A 53 -5.55 -8.16 -2.29
N THR A 54 -4.22 -7.97 -2.38
CA THR A 54 -3.65 -6.73 -2.92
C THR A 54 -3.97 -6.62 -4.41
N SER A 55 -4.65 -5.54 -4.80
CA SER A 55 -5.04 -5.26 -6.18
C SER A 55 -4.20 -4.16 -6.81
N ALA A 56 -3.64 -3.24 -6.01
CA ALA A 56 -2.76 -2.20 -6.49
C ALA A 56 -1.75 -1.79 -5.42
N VAL A 57 -0.60 -1.29 -5.86
CA VAL A 57 0.40 -0.63 -5.00
C VAL A 57 0.66 0.72 -5.61
N ARG A 58 0.57 1.78 -4.82
CA ARG A 58 0.70 3.16 -5.28
C ARG A 58 1.91 3.82 -4.66
N PHE A 59 2.67 4.51 -5.50
CA PHE A 59 3.79 5.36 -5.12
C PHE A 59 3.40 6.80 -5.43
N ASP A 60 3.13 7.63 -4.41
CA ASP A 60 2.59 8.99 -4.55
C ASP A 60 1.31 9.09 -5.40
N GLY A 61 0.48 8.05 -5.38
CA GLY A 61 -0.72 7.96 -6.21
C GLY A 61 -0.49 7.39 -7.63
N VAL A 62 0.75 7.08 -8.03
CA VAL A 62 1.05 6.38 -9.28
C VAL A 62 1.02 4.86 -9.06
N ASP A 63 0.22 4.15 -9.84
CA ASP A 63 0.12 2.69 -9.74
C ASP A 63 1.43 2.00 -10.20
N ALA A 64 1.91 1.10 -9.36
CA ALA A 64 3.02 0.21 -9.65
C ALA A 64 2.62 -0.86 -10.67
N THR A 65 3.61 -1.37 -11.41
CA THR A 65 3.40 -2.43 -12.40
C THR A 65 3.92 -3.76 -11.87
N ASN A 66 3.62 -4.86 -12.58
CA ASN A 66 4.12 -6.20 -12.24
C ASN A 66 3.84 -6.63 -10.79
N LEU A 67 2.58 -6.44 -10.36
CA LEU A 67 2.13 -6.82 -9.03
C LEU A 67 1.98 -8.35 -8.94
N ILE A 68 2.76 -8.97 -8.07
CA ILE A 68 2.73 -10.41 -7.80
C ILE A 68 2.50 -10.60 -6.31
N VAL A 69 1.37 -11.17 -5.94
CA VAL A 69 1.04 -11.53 -4.57
C VAL A 69 1.43 -12.98 -4.35
N ASP A 70 2.19 -13.25 -3.28
CA ASP A 70 2.55 -14.61 -2.90
C ASP A 70 1.32 -15.40 -2.45
N GLY A 71 1.30 -16.71 -2.68
CA GLY A 71 0.16 -17.58 -2.34
C GLY A 71 -0.15 -17.62 -0.84
N SER A 72 0.80 -17.26 0.02
CA SER A 72 0.59 -17.10 1.47
C SER A 72 -0.12 -15.79 1.86
N GLY A 73 -0.21 -14.82 0.94
CA GLY A 73 -0.77 -13.50 1.21
C GLY A 73 0.02 -12.67 2.23
N THR A 74 1.29 -12.99 2.47
CA THR A 74 2.18 -12.25 3.37
C THR A 74 3.28 -11.48 2.63
N ARG A 75 3.43 -11.72 1.34
CA ARG A 75 4.43 -11.07 0.49
C ARG A 75 3.79 -10.56 -0.79
N VAL A 76 4.19 -9.35 -1.17
CA VAL A 76 3.77 -8.72 -2.42
C VAL A 76 4.99 -8.15 -3.09
N THR A 77 5.17 -8.50 -4.35
CA THR A 77 6.23 -7.94 -5.19
C THR A 77 5.58 -6.96 -6.14
N ALA A 78 6.13 -5.76 -6.27
CA ALA A 78 5.69 -4.79 -7.27
C ALA A 78 6.91 -4.11 -7.90
N THR A 79 6.76 -3.67 -9.14
CA THR A 79 7.77 -2.90 -9.86
C THR A 79 7.40 -1.43 -9.83
N THR A 80 8.33 -0.61 -9.34
CA THR A 80 8.17 0.84 -9.24
C THR A 80 8.02 1.50 -10.62
N PRO A 81 7.07 2.44 -10.77
CA PRO A 81 6.93 3.23 -11.99
C PRO A 81 8.04 4.31 -12.07
N ALA A 82 8.19 4.92 -13.24
CA ALA A 82 9.05 6.09 -13.36
C ALA A 82 8.44 7.27 -12.59
N HIS A 83 9.27 7.95 -11.79
CA HIS A 83 8.83 9.08 -10.96
C HIS A 83 9.95 10.12 -10.84
N ALA A 84 9.57 11.37 -10.59
CA ALA A 84 10.52 12.43 -10.28
C ALA A 84 11.31 12.10 -9.00
N ARG A 85 12.55 12.60 -8.91
CA ARG A 85 13.40 12.45 -7.71
C ARG A 85 12.68 13.01 -6.49
N GLY A 86 12.62 12.21 -5.42
CA GLY A 86 11.99 12.61 -4.16
C GLY A 86 11.57 11.41 -3.33
N THR A 87 11.21 11.70 -2.07
CA THR A 87 10.60 10.71 -1.18
C THR A 87 9.10 10.72 -1.40
N VAL A 88 8.54 9.56 -1.70
CA VAL A 88 7.12 9.33 -1.96
C VAL A 88 6.50 8.44 -0.89
N ALA A 89 5.21 8.62 -0.63
CA ALA A 89 4.47 7.69 0.21
C ALA A 89 4.08 6.44 -0.61
N VAL A 90 4.13 5.28 0.02
CA VAL A 90 3.75 4.00 -0.57
C VAL A 90 2.53 3.44 0.12
N GLU A 91 1.51 3.11 -0.68
CA GLU A 91 0.24 2.58 -0.21
C GLU A 91 -0.11 1.29 -0.96
N LEU A 92 -0.60 0.30 -0.25
CA LEU A 92 -1.10 -0.96 -0.81
C LEU A 92 -2.62 -0.94 -0.71
N ILE A 93 -3.28 -1.13 -1.84
CA ILE A 93 -4.74 -1.22 -1.92
C ILE A 93 -5.11 -2.69 -1.98
N THR A 94 -5.89 -3.13 -1.01
CA THR A 94 -6.46 -4.47 -0.96
C THR A 94 -7.98 -4.41 -0.93
N ALA A 95 -8.64 -5.52 -1.25
CA ALA A 95 -10.10 -5.62 -1.09
C ALA A 95 -10.58 -5.39 0.36
N LEU A 96 -9.69 -5.58 1.34
CA LEU A 96 -10.00 -5.42 2.77
C LEU A 96 -9.72 -3.99 3.29
N GLY A 97 -9.07 -3.15 2.48
CA GLY A 97 -8.70 -1.78 2.84
C GLY A 97 -7.34 -1.36 2.28
N THR A 98 -6.89 -0.17 2.67
CA THR A 98 -5.59 0.40 2.27
C THR A 98 -4.59 0.28 3.41
N ALA A 99 -3.37 -0.18 3.11
CA ALA A 99 -2.25 -0.22 4.06
C ALA A 99 -1.15 0.74 3.63
N ALA A 100 -0.68 1.59 4.55
CA ALA A 100 0.53 2.38 4.32
C ALA A 100 1.76 1.47 4.49
N ALA A 101 2.61 1.38 3.47
CA ALA A 101 3.89 0.68 3.55
C ALA A 101 4.99 1.54 4.16
N GLY A 102 4.96 2.86 3.91
CA GLY A 102 5.96 3.80 4.39
C GLY A 102 6.41 4.76 3.30
N SER A 103 7.68 5.16 3.34
CA SER A 103 8.26 6.12 2.41
C SER A 103 9.33 5.48 1.53
N TYR A 104 9.27 5.71 0.22
CA TYR A 104 10.23 5.24 -0.78
C TYR A 104 10.95 6.42 -1.43
N THR A 105 12.25 6.33 -1.66
CA THR A 105 13.04 7.43 -2.21
C THR A 105 13.50 7.14 -3.63
N TYR A 106 13.11 7.99 -4.57
CA TYR A 106 13.61 7.96 -5.95
C TYR A 106 14.93 8.73 -6.07
N VAL A 107 15.98 8.02 -6.43
CA VAL A 107 17.32 8.57 -6.68
C VAL A 107 17.62 8.63 -8.20
N PRO A 108 18.33 9.66 -8.68
CA PRO A 108 18.77 9.71 -10.06
C PRO A 108 19.80 8.61 -10.31
N GLN A 109 19.87 8.12 -11.55
CA GLN A 109 20.94 7.19 -11.92
C GLN A 109 22.30 7.87 -11.72
N PRO A 110 23.29 7.19 -11.11
CA PRO A 110 24.65 7.71 -11.07
C PRO A 110 25.16 7.97 -12.49
N ASN A 111 25.51 9.22 -12.79
CA ASN A 111 26.20 9.58 -14.02
C ASN A 111 27.66 9.15 -13.86
N ILE A 112 28.12 8.23 -14.71
CA ILE A 112 29.54 7.91 -14.89
C ILE A 112 30.17 8.88 -15.90
#